data_AF-A0A7R9WWU8-F1
#
_entry.id   AF-A0A7R9WWU8-F1
#
_cell.length_a   1.000
_cell.length_b   1.000
_cell.length_c   1.000
_cell.angle_alpha   90.00
_cell.angle_beta   90.00
_cell.angle_gamma   90.00
#
_symmetry.space_group_name_H-M   'P 1'
#
loop_
_entity.id
_entity.type
_entity.pdbx_description
1 polymer ?
#
loop_
_entity_poly.entity_id
_entity_poly.type
_entity_poly.pdbx_seq_one_letter_code
_entity_poly.pdbx_strand_id
1 'polypeptide(L)'
;NIEIMAIQLDREADSKVYTVGNSNETEWLFAKTTVAAADSQYHEWVSHLGKTHLTMEPHIIAIHNTLRRYNHKIYPFVRPMCRDTLLLNYAARQTLAKFGPDSFGDYMTSVGTGQFMQLILK
;
A
#
# COMPACT_ATOMS: atom_id res chain seq x y z
N ASN A 1 15.89 -11.69 -17.14
CA ASN A 1 16.33 -10.54 -16.33
C ASN A 1 15.66 -9.30 -16.85
N ILE A 2 15.01 -8.54 -15.98
CA ILE A 2 14.50 -7.20 -16.31
C ILE A 2 15.60 -6.21 -15.89
N GLU A 3 16.03 -5.34 -16.81
CA GLU A 3 17.07 -4.35 -16.58
C GLU A 3 16.47 -2.93 -16.66
N ILE A 4 16.85 -2.06 -15.72
CA ILE A 4 16.39 -0.67 -15.68
C ILE A 4 17.27 0.15 -16.63
N MET A 5 16.70 0.59 -17.76
CA MET A 5 17.43 1.34 -18.78
C MET A 5 17.51 2.86 -18.49
N ALA A 6 16.46 3.42 -17.89
CA ALA A 6 16.34 4.85 -17.63
C ALA A 6 15.36 5.11 -16.48
N ILE A 7 15.54 6.22 -15.77
CA ILE A 7 14.65 6.70 -14.71
C ILE A 7 14.38 8.19 -14.91
N GLN A 8 13.11 8.60 -14.84
CA GLN A 8 12.71 10.00 -14.73
C GLN A 8 11.95 10.15 -13.41
N LEU A 9 12.35 11.12 -12.58
CA LEU A 9 11.80 11.27 -11.23
C LEU A 9 10.54 12.16 -11.18
N ASP A 10 10.43 13.09 -12.12
CA ASP A 10 9.32 14.03 -12.23
C ASP A 10 8.41 13.70 -13.41
N ARG A 11 7.20 14.24 -13.43
CA ARG A 11 6.19 13.97 -14.48
C ARG A 11 6.28 14.88 -15.70
N GLU A 12 7.06 15.96 -15.63
CA GLU A 12 7.18 16.93 -16.72
C GLU A 12 8.04 16.36 -17.87
N ALA A 13 7.65 16.65 -19.11
CA ALA A 13 8.24 16.03 -20.30
C ALA A 13 9.72 16.38 -20.52
N ASP A 14 10.19 17.51 -19.97
CA ASP A 14 11.56 18.02 -20.07
C ASP A 14 12.43 17.70 -18.85
N SER A 15 11.91 16.90 -17.91
CA SER A 15 12.63 16.50 -16.70
C SER A 15 13.86 15.64 -17.01
N LYS A 16 14.88 15.73 -16.14
CA LYS A 16 16.12 14.96 -16.30
C LYS A 16 15.81 13.44 -16.31
N VAL A 17 16.32 12.77 -17.34
CA VAL A 17 16.34 11.30 -17.44
C VAL A 17 17.71 10.80 -17.00
N TYR A 18 17.73 9.98 -15.96
CA TYR A 18 18.91 9.32 -15.43
C TYR A 18 19.13 7.99 -16.15
N THR A 19 20.35 7.73 -16.59
CA THR A 19 20.79 6.48 -17.23
C THR A 19 22.21 6.17 -16.78
N VAL A 20 22.66 4.93 -16.99
CA VAL A 20 24.06 4.54 -16.71
C VAL A 20 25.06 5.34 -17.55
N GLY A 21 24.69 5.79 -18.76
CA GLY A 21 25.58 6.51 -19.67
C GLY A 21 25.68 8.02 -19.45
N ASN A 22 24.74 8.63 -18.71
CA ASN A 22 24.67 10.09 -18.56
C ASN A 22 24.67 10.58 -17.11
N SER A 23 24.77 9.67 -16.14
CA SER A 23 24.73 9.97 -14.71
C SER A 23 25.96 9.37 -14.03
N ASN A 24 26.54 10.07 -13.05
CA ASN A 24 27.56 9.46 -12.21
C ASN A 24 26.96 8.40 -11.27
N GLU A 25 27.81 7.61 -10.60
CA GLU A 25 27.37 6.51 -9.73
C GLU A 25 26.40 6.96 -8.63
N THR A 26 26.66 8.12 -8.01
CA THR A 26 25.81 8.68 -6.96
C THR A 26 24.47 9.15 -7.50
N GLU A 27 24.44 9.81 -8.65
CA GLU A 27 23.20 10.24 -9.31
C GLU A 27 22.34 9.05 -9.73
N TRP A 28 22.95 8.00 -10.26
CA TRP A 28 22.25 6.78 -10.64
C TRP A 28 21.70 6.03 -9.41
N LEU A 29 22.48 5.94 -8.34
CA LEU A 29 22.02 5.38 -7.07
C LEU A 29 20.89 6.20 -6.47
N PHE A 30 20.97 7.52 -6.51
CA PHE A 30 19.92 8.42 -6.06
C PHE A 30 18.62 8.18 -6.83
N ALA A 31 18.66 8.15 -8.17
CA ALA A 31 17.48 7.92 -9.00
C ALA A 31 16.80 6.58 -8.68
N LYS A 32 17.58 5.49 -8.57
CA LYS A 32 17.06 4.17 -8.18
C LYS A 32 16.43 4.18 -6.79
N THR A 33 17.09 4.82 -5.83
CA THR A 33 16.61 4.88 -4.44
C THR A 33 15.30 5.66 -4.35
N THR A 34 15.17 6.77 -5.10
CA THR A 34 13.93 7.56 -5.15
C THR A 34 12.78 6.77 -5.74
N VAL A 35 13.00 6.04 -6.85
CA VAL A 35 11.97 5.16 -7.44
C VAL A 35 11.58 4.04 -6.46
N ALA A 36 12.57 3.40 -5.81
CA ALA A 36 12.29 2.36 -4.82
C ALA A 36 11.49 2.90 -3.62
N ALA A 37 11.80 4.10 -3.16
CA ALA A 37 11.04 4.76 -2.09
C ALA A 37 9.59 5.06 -2.51
N ALA A 38 9.38 5.58 -3.72
CA ALA A 38 8.04 5.83 -4.26
C ALA A 38 7.24 4.53 -4.43
N ASP A 39 7.87 3.48 -4.97
CA ASP A 39 7.25 2.16 -5.14
C ASP A 39 6.88 1.53 -3.80
N SER A 40 7.76 1.63 -2.80
CA SER A 40 7.50 1.10 -1.45
C SER A 40 6.29 1.76 -0.80
N GLN A 41 6.12 3.08 -0.99
CA GLN A 41 4.95 3.81 -0.49
C GLN A 41 3.68 3.39 -1.21
N TYR A 42 3.72 3.28 -2.54
CA TYR A 42 2.57 2.82 -3.31
C TYR A 42 2.20 1.37 -2.96
N HIS A 43 3.20 0.51 -2.80
CA HIS A 43 3.04 -0.87 -2.38
C HIS A 43 2.31 -0.96 -1.05
N GLU A 44 2.83 -0.33 0.00
CA GLU A 44 2.24 -0.48 1.33
C GLU A 44 0.85 0.15 1.44
N TRP A 45 0.69 1.34 0.89
CA TRP A 45 -0.55 2.09 1.05
C TRP A 45 -1.66 1.62 0.11
N VAL A 46 -1.33 1.46 -1.18
CA VAL A 46 -2.34 1.19 -2.20
C VAL A 46 -2.47 -0.31 -2.41
N SER A 47 -1.37 -1.00 -2.75
CA SER A 47 -1.42 -2.41 -3.12
C SER A 47 -1.70 -3.33 -1.92
N HIS A 48 -1.10 -3.06 -0.77
CA HIS A 48 -1.23 -3.87 0.42
C HIS A 48 -2.41 -3.41 1.29
N LEU A 49 -2.30 -2.29 2.00
CA LEU A 49 -3.35 -1.86 2.94
C LEU A 49 -4.69 -1.58 2.22
N GLY A 50 -4.68 -0.81 1.14
CA GLY A 50 -5.90 -0.46 0.41
C GLY A 50 -6.55 -1.65 -0.31
N LYS A 51 -5.85 -2.23 -1.28
CA LYS A 51 -6.39 -3.24 -2.21
C LYS A 51 -6.54 -4.63 -1.61
N THR A 52 -5.92 -4.94 -0.48
CA THR A 52 -6.16 -6.22 0.22
C THR A 52 -6.96 -6.01 1.50
N HIS A 53 -6.36 -5.43 2.54
CA HIS A 53 -6.95 -5.32 3.88
C HIS A 53 -8.27 -4.55 3.90
N LEU A 54 -8.24 -3.27 3.49
CA LEU A 54 -9.42 -2.39 3.56
C LEU A 54 -10.51 -2.82 2.56
N THR A 55 -10.12 -3.29 1.37
CA THR A 55 -11.07 -3.78 0.36
C THR A 55 -11.77 -5.08 0.81
N MET A 56 -11.08 -5.96 1.53
CA MET A 56 -11.67 -7.23 2.00
C MET A 56 -12.59 -7.07 3.21
N GLU A 57 -12.38 -6.06 4.05
CA GLU A 57 -13.20 -5.80 5.26
C GLU A 57 -14.72 -5.79 5.01
N PRO A 58 -15.28 -5.03 4.05
CA PRO A 58 -16.73 -5.06 3.79
C PRO A 58 -17.21 -6.43 3.31
N HIS A 59 -16.41 -7.16 2.55
CA HIS A 59 -16.74 -8.52 2.11
C HIS A 59 -16.81 -9.47 3.31
N ILE A 60 -15.87 -9.37 4.25
CA ILE A 60 -15.86 -10.19 5.46
C ILE A 60 -17.07 -9.89 6.34
N ILE A 61 -17.44 -8.62 6.50
CA ILE A 61 -18.66 -8.22 7.22
C ILE A 61 -19.90 -8.81 6.54
N ALA A 62 -20.00 -8.69 5.20
CA ALA A 62 -21.11 -9.26 4.44
C ALA A 62 -21.18 -10.79 4.58
N ILE A 63 -20.04 -11.50 4.48
CA ILE A 63 -19.95 -12.95 4.68
C ILE A 63 -20.48 -13.34 6.07
N HIS A 64 -20.09 -12.63 7.12
CA HIS A 64 -20.54 -12.92 8.49
C HIS A 64 -22.04 -12.66 8.67
N ASN A 65 -22.57 -11.60 8.07
CA ASN A 65 -23.97 -11.20 8.22
C ASN A 65 -24.94 -12.01 7.33
N THR A 66 -24.47 -12.52 6.18
CA THR A 66 -25.33 -13.18 5.18
C THR A 66 -25.19 -14.69 5.17
N LEU A 67 -23.96 -15.22 5.31
CA LEU A 67 -23.72 -16.65 5.28
C LEU A 67 -23.88 -17.21 6.70
N ARG A 68 -25.10 -17.64 7.03
CA ARG A 68 -25.41 -18.22 8.35
C ARG A 68 -24.47 -19.39 8.67
N ARG A 69 -23.73 -19.28 9.78
CA ARG A 69 -22.68 -20.22 10.22
C ARG A 69 -23.04 -21.70 10.15
N TYR A 70 -24.29 -22.04 10.46
CA TYR A 70 -24.76 -23.43 10.51
C TYR A 70 -25.59 -23.88 9.30
N ASN A 71 -25.99 -22.96 8.41
CA ASN A 71 -26.90 -23.26 7.31
C ASN A 71 -26.27 -23.11 5.92
N HIS A 72 -25.11 -22.44 5.81
CA HIS A 72 -24.49 -22.17 4.52
C HIS A 72 -23.28 -23.06 4.26
N LYS A 73 -23.39 -23.97 3.28
CA LYS A 73 -22.39 -25.01 2.97
C LYS A 73 -20.98 -24.45 2.64
N ILE A 74 -20.90 -23.22 2.14
CA ILE A 74 -19.63 -22.56 1.80
C ILE A 74 -18.98 -21.87 3.01
N TYR A 75 -19.75 -21.54 4.06
CA TYR A 75 -19.24 -20.78 5.20
C TYR A 75 -18.03 -21.43 5.91
N PRO A 76 -17.98 -22.76 6.13
CA PRO A 76 -16.82 -23.40 6.74
C PRO A 76 -15.52 -23.24 5.94
N PHE A 77 -15.60 -23.10 4.60
CA PHE A 77 -14.43 -22.92 3.73
C PHE A 77 -13.96 -21.47 3.69
N VAL A 78 -14.88 -20.51 3.73
CA VAL A 78 -14.56 -19.08 3.62
C VAL A 78 -14.18 -18.47 4.97
N ARG A 79 -14.77 -18.93 6.08
CA ARG A 79 -14.48 -18.40 7.42
C ARG A 79 -12.98 -18.36 7.77
N PRO A 80 -12.16 -19.40 7.48
CA PRO A 80 -10.72 -19.34 7.74
C PRO A 80 -10.00 -18.25 6.94
N MET A 81 -10.46 -17.91 5.73
CA MET A 81 -9.87 -16.86 4.89
C MET A 81 -10.17 -15.45 5.40
N CYS A 82 -11.26 -15.29 6.17
CA CYS A 82 -11.64 -14.03 6.79
C CYS A 82 -10.98 -13.80 8.16
N ARG A 83 -10.17 -14.76 8.62
CA ARG A 83 -9.59 -14.74 9.96
C ARG A 83 -8.63 -13.55 10.09
N ASP A 84 -8.69 -12.88 11.23
CA ASP A 84 -7.79 -11.81 11.67
C ASP A 84 -7.86 -10.48 10.89
N THR A 85 -8.33 -10.44 9.64
CA THR A 85 -8.39 -9.18 8.85
C THR A 85 -9.15 -8.07 9.57
N LEU A 86 -10.32 -8.34 10.17
CA LEU A 86 -11.08 -7.32 10.89
C LEU A 86 -10.31 -6.76 12.10
N LEU A 87 -9.61 -7.63 12.84
CA LEU A 87 -8.81 -7.23 13.99
C LEU A 87 -7.58 -6.42 13.54
N LEU A 88 -6.91 -6.86 12.48
CA LEU A 88 -5.75 -6.17 11.90
C LEU A 88 -6.15 -4.80 11.36
N ASN A 89 -7.28 -4.68 10.66
CA ASN A 89 -7.76 -3.39 10.16
C ASN A 89 -8.13 -2.45 11.31
N TYR A 90 -8.76 -2.97 12.37
CA TYR A 90 -9.01 -2.20 13.58
C TYR A 90 -7.70 -1.69 14.18
N ALA A 91 -6.71 -2.57 14.39
CA ALA A 91 -5.41 -2.19 14.92
C ALA A 91 -4.70 -1.16 14.02
N ALA A 92 -4.73 -1.36 12.70
CA ALA A 92 -4.16 -0.44 11.73
C ALA A 92 -4.77 0.96 11.85
N ARG A 93 -6.09 1.09 12.04
CA ARG A 93 -6.73 2.40 12.27
C ARG A 93 -6.30 3.08 13.58
N GLN A 94 -5.85 2.32 14.58
CA GLN A 94 -5.38 2.85 15.87
C GLN A 94 -3.88 3.14 15.89
N THR A 95 -3.09 2.50 15.02
CA THR A 95 -1.62 2.59 15.05
C THR A 95 -1.03 3.01 13.71
N LEU A 96 -1.25 2.22 12.65
CA LEU A 96 -0.62 2.38 11.33
C LEU A 96 -1.12 3.59 10.55
N ALA A 97 -2.44 3.77 10.54
CA ALA A 97 -3.18 4.77 9.76
C ALA A 97 -4.06 5.62 10.68
N LYS A 98 -3.54 5.94 11.86
CA LYS A 98 -4.24 6.77 12.85
C LYS A 98 -4.32 8.21 12.35
N PHE A 99 -5.49 8.82 12.42
CA PHE A 99 -5.61 10.25 12.17
C PHE A 99 -5.13 11.04 13.39
N GLY A 100 -4.10 11.86 13.23
CA GLY A 100 -3.51 12.66 14.30
C GLY A 100 -2.09 12.22 14.67
N PRO A 101 -1.52 12.76 15.75
CA PRO A 101 -0.12 12.53 16.09
C PRO A 101 0.17 11.06 16.41
N ASP A 102 1.43 10.70 16.18
CA ASP A 102 2.03 9.40 16.49
C ASP A 102 1.49 8.22 15.67
N SER A 103 1.00 8.48 14.45
CA SER A 103 0.70 7.41 13.49
C SER A 103 2.01 6.78 12.99
N PHE A 104 2.08 5.46 12.96
CA PHE A 104 3.25 4.76 12.43
C PHE A 104 3.50 5.11 10.95
N GLY A 105 2.44 5.37 10.19
CA GLY A 105 2.52 5.83 8.81
C GLY A 105 3.26 7.16 8.63
N ASP A 106 3.21 8.04 9.64
CA ASP A 106 3.88 9.35 9.61
C ASP A 106 5.39 9.21 9.85
N TYR A 107 5.83 8.18 10.57
CA TYR A 107 7.25 7.92 10.81
C TYR A 107 7.92 7.13 9.69
N MET A 108 7.16 6.29 8.99
CA MET A 108 7.70 5.33 8.04
C MET A 108 7.65 5.77 6.58
N THR A 109 6.82 6.76 6.25
CA THR A 109 6.56 7.12 4.85
C THR A 109 6.69 8.61 4.63
N SER A 110 7.23 9.02 3.48
CA SER A 110 7.45 10.45 3.20
C SER A 110 6.17 11.22 2.91
N VAL A 111 5.07 10.52 2.58
CA VAL A 111 3.75 11.10 2.34
C VAL A 111 2.91 11.24 3.62
N GLY A 112 3.25 10.48 4.66
CA GLY A 112 2.48 10.38 5.89
C GLY A 112 1.06 9.84 5.71
N THR A 113 0.36 9.70 6.82
CA THR A 113 -1.00 9.16 6.91
C THR A 113 -2.05 10.09 6.28
N GLY A 114 -1.77 11.40 6.26
CA GLY A 114 -2.67 12.39 5.66
C GLY A 114 -2.81 12.23 4.14
N GLN A 115 -1.71 12.03 3.42
CA GLN A 115 -1.72 11.83 1.96
C GLN A 115 -2.02 10.37 1.58
N PHE A 116 -1.77 9.41 2.47
CA PHE A 116 -2.21 8.01 2.31
C PHE A 116 -3.69 7.90 1.92
N MET A 117 -4.59 8.58 2.64
CA MET A 117 -6.02 8.52 2.33
C MET A 117 -6.32 9.06 0.93
N GLN A 118 -5.59 10.07 0.48
CA GLN A 118 -5.75 10.58 -0.88
C GLN A 118 -5.22 9.60 -1.93
N LEU A 119 -4.19 8.81 -1.63
CA LEU A 119 -3.64 7.81 -2.55
C LEU A 119 -4.57 6.61 -2.73
N ILE A 120 -5.26 6.17 -1.67
CA ILE A 120 -6.26 5.09 -1.77
C ILE A 120 -7.52 5.53 -2.51
N LEU A 121 -7.94 6.78 -2.33
CA LEU A 121 -9.21 7.30 -2.87
C LEU A 121 -9.13 7.80 -4.31
N LYS A 122 -7.93 7.83 -4.91
CA LYS A 122 -7.71 8.17 -6.32
C LYS A 122 -7.90 6.95 -7.21
#